data_AF-A0A351T9K7-F1
#
_entry.id   AF-A0A351T9K7-F1
#
_cell.length_a   1.000
_cell.length_b   1.000
_cell.length_c   1.000
_cell.angle_alpha   90.00
_cell.angle_beta   90.00
_cell.angle_gamma   90.00
#
_symmetry.space_group_name_H-M   'P 1'
#
loop_
_entity.id
_entity.type
_entity.pdbx_description
1 polymer ?
#
loop_
_entity_poly.entity_id
_entity_poly.type
_entity_poly.pdbx_seq_one_letter_code
_entity_poly.pdbx_strand_id
1 'polypeptide(L)' 'GSTVAVIGCGGIGLSAINGAAIAGAGRIIAIDMLGAKLNLARQFGATDVIDASQGNVVE' A
#
# COMPACT_ATOMS: atom_id res chain seq x y z
N GLY A 1 -11.15 8.50 8.70
CA GLY A 1 -11.41 7.76 7.46
C GLY A 1 -11.22 6.26 7.70
N SER A 2 -11.57 5.44 6.71
CA SER A 2 -11.38 3.97 6.74
C SER A 2 -9.89 3.58 6.79
N THR A 3 -9.60 2.36 7.24
CA THR A 3 -8.29 1.72 7.04
C THR A 3 -8.38 0.78 5.86
N VAL A 4 -7.46 0.91 4.90
CA VAL A 4 -7.44 0.11 3.67
C VAL A 4 -6.12 -0.66 3.60
N ALA A 5 -6.19 -1.95 3.30
CA ALA A 5 -5.02 -2.75 2.95
C ALA A 5 -5.07 -3.08 1.46
N VAL A 6 -3.97 -2.88 0.74
CA VAL A 6 -3.84 -3.19 -0.68
C VAL A 6 -2.69 -4.18 -0.86
N ILE A 7 -3.04 -5.39 -1.32
CA ILE A 7 -2.09 -6.47 -1.59
C ILE A 7 -1.77 -6.48 -3.08
N GLY A 8 -0.52 -6.18 -3.42
CA GLY A 8 -0.02 -5.99 -4.78
C GLY A 8 -0.05 -4.52 -5.22
N CYS A 9 1.13 -3.94 -5.46
CA CYS A 9 1.35 -2.55 -5.84
C CYS A 9 1.70 -2.43 -7.34
N GLY A 10 0.99 -3.18 -8.19
CA GLY A 10 0.98 -2.97 -9.65
C GLY A 10 0.07 -1.80 -10.05
N GLY A 11 -0.14 -1.56 -11.34
CA GLY A 11 -0.93 -0.42 -11.82
C GLY A 11 -2.35 -0.33 -11.22
N ILE A 12 -3.04 -1.47 -11.06
CA ILE A 12 -4.38 -1.52 -10.44
C ILE A 12 -4.29 -1.21 -8.93
N GLY A 13 -3.32 -1.79 -8.23
CA GLY A 13 -3.12 -1.56 -6.80
C GLY A 13 -2.79 -0.09 -6.50
N LEU A 14 -1.92 0.52 -7.31
CA LEU A 14 -1.59 1.94 -7.20
C LEU A 14 -2.82 2.82 -7.44
N SER A 15 -3.66 2.50 -8.43
CA SER A 15 -4.94 3.19 -8.64
C SER A 15 -5.89 3.04 -7.44
N ALA A 16 -5.94 1.87 -6.81
CA ALA A 16 -6.74 1.63 -5.61
C ALA A 16 -6.24 2.44 -4.41
N ILE A 17 -4.91 2.51 -4.21
CA ILE A 17 -4.27 3.32 -3.16
C ILE A 17 -4.62 4.79 -3.35
N ASN A 18 -4.44 5.32 -4.58
CA ASN A 18 -4.76 6.71 -4.88
C ASN A 18 -6.25 7.01 -4.72
N GLY A 19 -7.13 6.11 -5.16
CA GLY A 19 -8.57 6.23 -4.95
C GLY A 19 -8.94 6.26 -3.45
N ALA A 20 -8.33 5.40 -2.63
CA ALA A 20 -8.53 5.38 -1.20
C ALA A 20 -8.06 6.68 -0.53
N ALA A 21 -6.93 7.23 -0.96
CA ALA A 21 -6.42 8.51 -0.47
C ALA A 21 -7.38 9.67 -0.81
N ILE A 22 -7.83 9.75 -2.07
CA ILE A 22 -8.82 10.75 -2.53
C ILE A 22 -10.14 10.61 -1.77
N ALA A 23 -10.57 9.39 -1.47
CA ALA A 23 -11.77 9.12 -0.68
C ALA A 23 -11.63 9.46 0.82
N GLY A 24 -10.45 9.90 1.29
CA GLY A 24 -10.21 10.28 2.67
C GLY A 24 -10.00 9.10 3.63
N ALA A 25 -9.44 7.99 3.14
CA ALA A 25 -8.98 6.92 4.01
C ALA A 25 -7.95 7.47 5.03
N GLY A 26 -8.08 7.06 6.29
CA GLY A 26 -7.21 7.54 7.36
C GLY A 26 -5.87 6.81 7.44
N ARG A 27 -5.83 5.56 6.94
CA ARG A 27 -4.62 4.74 6.87
C ARG A 27 -4.70 3.82 5.66
N ILE A 28 -3.61 3.71 4.91
CA ILE A 28 -3.52 2.88 3.71
C ILE A 28 -2.23 2.06 3.79
N ILE A 29 -2.36 0.75 3.95
CA ILE A 29 -1.27 -0.20 4.11
C ILE A 29 -1.03 -0.87 2.76
N ALA A 30 0.10 -0.57 2.12
CA ALA A 30 0.49 -1.15 0.84
C ALA A 30 1.42 -2.37 1.06
N ILE A 31 1.11 -3.49 0.44
CA ILE A 31 1.83 -4.76 0.61
C ILE A 31 2.31 -5.22 -0.76
N ASP A 32 3.61 -5.42 -0.94
CA ASP A 32 4.22 -5.95 -2.15
C ASP A 32 5.57 -6.59 -1.80
N MET A 33 6.15 -7.36 -2.73
CA MET A 33 7.48 -7.97 -2.57
C MET A 33 8.60 -7.10 -3.14
N LEU A 34 8.29 -6.12 -4.00
CA LEU A 34 9.29 -5.26 -4.62
C LEU A 34 9.33 -3.89 -3.95
N GLY A 35 10.44 -3.58 -3.27
CA GLY A 35 10.63 -2.29 -2.59
C GLY A 35 10.43 -1.07 -3.50
N ALA A 36 10.78 -1.17 -4.79
CA ALA A 36 10.53 -0.10 -5.76
C ALA A 36 9.03 0.21 -5.93
N LYS A 37 8.16 -0.82 -5.92
CA LYS A 37 6.70 -0.64 -5.98
C LYS A 37 6.14 -0.06 -4.68
N LEU A 38 6.70 -0.44 -3.53
CA LEU A 38 6.32 0.13 -2.24
C LEU A 38 6.70 1.62 -2.14
N ASN A 39 7.84 2.01 -2.70
CA ASN A 39 8.22 3.43 -2.79
C ASN A 39 7.23 4.23 -3.65
N LEU A 40 6.79 3.65 -4.77
CA LEU A 40 5.76 4.26 -5.61
C LEU A 40 4.40 4.31 -4.91
N ALA A 41 4.03 3.27 -4.17
CA ALA A 41 2.80 3.23 -3.38
C ALA A 41 2.69 4.40 -2.38
N ARG A 42 3.80 4.77 -1.72
CA ARG A 42 3.84 5.96 -0.84
C ARG A 42 3.54 7.25 -1.60
N GLN A 43 4.07 7.41 -2.80
CA GLN A 43 3.79 8.59 -3.64
C GLN A 43 2.31 8.67 -4.05
N PHE A 44 1.62 7.53 -4.13
CA PHE A 44 0.20 7.42 -4.48
C PHE A 44 -0.74 7.53 -3.27
N GLY A 45 -0.20 7.68 -2.05
CA GLY A 45 -0.99 7.90 -0.84
C GLY A 45 -0.94 6.79 0.21
N ALA A 46 -0.14 5.74 0.01
CA ALA A 46 0.07 4.74 1.07
C ALA A 46 0.74 5.40 2.29
N THR A 47 0.18 5.17 3.48
CA THR A 47 0.71 5.67 4.76
C THR A 47 1.73 4.70 5.36
N ASP A 48 1.51 3.40 5.13
CA ASP A 48 2.34 2.31 5.63
C ASP A 48 2.68 1.37 4.48
N VAL A 49 3.83 0.70 4.57
CA VAL A 49 4.22 -0.32 3.61
C VAL A 49 4.72 -1.57 4.32
N ILE A 50 4.47 -2.72 3.71
CA ILE A 50 4.97 -4.01 4.15
C ILE A 50 5.67 -4.68 2.97
N ASP A 51 6.96 -5.01 3.17
CA ASP A 51 7.71 -5.84 2.24
C ASP A 51 7.44 -7.31 2.55
N ALA A 52 6.58 -7.92 1.74
CA ALA A 52 6.17 -9.31 1.88
C ALA A 52 7.27 -10.32 1.49
N SER A 53 8.39 -9.87 0.93
CA SER A 53 9.53 -10.74 0.62
C SER A 53 10.32 -11.14 1.88
N GLN A 54 10.17 -10.40 2.99
CA GLN A 54 10.92 -10.64 4.23
C GLN A 54 10.33 -11.75 5.10
N GLY A 55 9.28 -12.43 4.63
CA GLY A 55 8.66 -13.55 5.33
C GLY A 55 7.59 -13.10 6.32
N ASN A 56 7.58 -13.68 7.53
CA ASN A 56 6.56 -13.37 8.53
C ASN A 56 6.81 -11.99 9.16
N VAL A 57 5.81 -11.11 9.10
CA VAL A 57 5.89 -9.72 9.56
C VAL A 57 5.22 -9.49 10.92
N VAL A 58 4.62 -10.52 11.51
CA VAL A 58 3.98 -10.49 12.83
C VAL A 58 4.39 -11.73 13.64
N GLU A 59 4.83 -11.55 14.88
CA GLU A 59 4.99 -12.63 15.87
C GLU A 59 3.73 -12.76 16.73
#